data_AF-A0A5B8V0S6-F1
#
_entry.id   AF-A0A5B8V0S6-F1
#
_cell.length_a   1.000
_cell.length_b   1.000
_cell.length_c   1.000
_cell.angle_alpha   90.00
_cell.angle_beta   90.00
_cell.angle_gamma   90.00
#
_symmetry.space_group_name_H-M   'P 1'
#
loop_
_entity.id
_entity.type
_entity.pdbx_description
1 polymer ?
#
loop_
_entity_poly.entity_id
_entity_poly.type
_entity_poly.pdbx_seq_one_letter_code
_entity_poly.pdbx_strand_id
1 'polypeptide(L)'
;MANYSINISLDNGTLNFFAQNDYWLRIYKGELTNAVCVNTLWHTTNIFTSSVSVSWTDDYAGFICPQIPLNKGAYIRASVTPMQLGDVLSMNSSGIASLTTKGGTAGALTFFNNSHYARICGAAQSITGTNQLYMAMPMLGQGNNVVVPQENVLLVFESGEMAPGTVVSRAINPSLLAKLNPGSPIINITYDYLNSWNTNGSTQASVIPGPAAITDQLRKQHNPLLRQIKKLR
;
A
#
# COMPACT_ATOMS: atom_id res chain seq x y z
N MET A 1 -1.18 19.22 2.54
CA MET A 1 -1.50 17.79 2.80
C MET A 1 -2.76 17.49 2.02
N ALA A 2 -2.73 16.56 1.07
CA ALA A 2 -3.95 16.15 0.38
C ALA A 2 -4.71 15.11 1.24
N ASN A 3 -6.04 15.11 1.10
CA ASN A 3 -6.94 14.17 1.76
C ASN A 3 -7.63 13.34 0.68
N TYR A 4 -7.46 12.02 0.71
CA TYR A 4 -8.06 11.11 -0.26
C TYR A 4 -9.18 10.31 0.41
N SER A 5 -10.20 9.95 -0.37
CA SER A 5 -11.29 9.12 0.13
C SER A 5 -11.91 8.23 -0.94
N ILE A 6 -12.28 7.02 -0.54
CA ILE A 6 -13.14 6.12 -1.30
C ILE A 6 -14.40 5.86 -0.48
N ASN A 7 -15.55 6.19 -1.06
CA ASN A 7 -16.85 5.90 -0.46
C ASN A 7 -17.48 4.72 -1.20
N ILE A 8 -17.83 3.69 -0.46
CA ILE A 8 -18.38 2.43 -0.94
C ILE A 8 -19.81 2.31 -0.45
N SER A 9 -20.77 2.39 -1.37
CA SER A 9 -22.16 2.11 -1.06
C SER A 9 -22.44 0.61 -1.14
N LEU A 10 -23.06 0.08 -0.10
CA LEU A 10 -23.46 -1.32 0.03
C LEU A 10 -24.98 -1.39 0.20
N ASP A 11 -25.62 -2.34 -0.48
CA ASP A 11 -27.05 -2.60 -0.32
C ASP A 11 -27.33 -3.51 0.90
N ASN A 12 -28.59 -3.58 1.33
CA ASN A 12 -28.97 -4.40 2.48
C ASN A 12 -28.69 -5.89 2.26
N GLY A 13 -28.79 -6.38 1.02
CA GLY A 13 -28.46 -7.77 0.68
C GLY A 13 -27.00 -8.09 0.97
N THR A 14 -26.09 -7.22 0.50
CA THR A 14 -24.64 -7.34 0.74
C THR A 14 -24.30 -7.23 2.22
N LEU A 15 -24.90 -6.28 2.95
CA LEU A 15 -24.66 -6.13 4.39
C LEU A 15 -25.02 -7.39 5.18
N ASN A 16 -26.21 -7.95 4.91
CA ASN A 16 -26.64 -9.19 5.55
C ASN A 16 -25.73 -10.37 5.19
N PHE A 17 -25.34 -10.47 3.92
CA PHE A 17 -24.43 -11.52 3.46
C PHE A 17 -23.06 -11.43 4.13
N PHE A 18 -22.47 -10.23 4.20
CA PHE A 18 -21.17 -10.03 4.85
C PHE A 18 -21.20 -10.33 6.34
N ALA A 19 -22.25 -9.91 7.05
CA ALA A 19 -22.41 -10.19 8.47
C ALA A 19 -22.51 -11.69 8.78
N GLN A 20 -23.11 -12.48 7.88
CA GLN A 20 -23.29 -13.92 8.06
C GLN A 20 -22.08 -14.77 7.64
N ASN A 21 -21.17 -14.22 6.82
CA ASN A 21 -20.11 -14.99 6.16
C ASN A 21 -18.69 -14.49 6.49
N ASP A 22 -18.51 -13.68 7.53
CA ASP A 22 -17.22 -13.16 7.99
C ASP A 22 -16.39 -12.52 6.87
N TYR A 23 -17.02 -11.60 6.13
CA TYR A 23 -16.35 -10.84 5.08
C TYR A 23 -15.60 -9.62 5.63
N TRP A 24 -14.46 -9.35 5.01
CA TRP A 24 -13.58 -8.24 5.32
C TRP A 24 -13.27 -7.46 4.05
N LEU A 25 -13.29 -6.13 4.15
CA LEU A 25 -12.73 -5.24 3.13
C LEU A 25 -11.23 -5.18 3.36
N ARG A 26 -10.44 -5.63 2.38
CA ARG A 26 -8.99 -5.56 2.38
C ARG A 26 -8.51 -4.51 1.39
N ILE A 27 -7.55 -3.70 1.82
CA ILE A 27 -7.05 -2.57 1.05
C ILE A 27 -5.54 -2.67 0.95
N TYR A 28 -5.04 -2.51 -0.27
CA TYR A 28 -3.62 -2.49 -0.59
C TYR A 28 -3.28 -1.16 -1.26
N LYS A 29 -2.12 -0.57 -0.93
CA LYS A 29 -1.65 0.67 -1.54
C LYS A 29 -0.45 0.40 -2.43
N GLY A 30 -0.40 1.11 -3.56
CA GLY A 30 0.66 1.02 -4.55
C GLY A 30 1.80 2.02 -4.34
N GLU A 31 2.91 1.69 -4.98
CA GLU A 31 4.16 2.44 -4.93
C GLU A 31 4.98 2.22 -6.19
N LEU A 32 5.89 3.15 -6.48
CA LEU A 32 6.99 2.92 -7.42
C LEU A 32 8.29 2.81 -6.64
N THR A 33 9.16 1.89 -7.02
CA THR A 33 10.45 1.71 -6.36
C THR A 33 11.51 1.20 -7.32
N ASN A 34 12.79 1.36 -6.95
CA ASN A 34 13.94 0.83 -7.65
C ASN A 34 14.29 -0.63 -7.27
N ALA A 35 13.58 -1.23 -6.31
CA ALA A 35 13.84 -2.58 -5.82
C ALA A 35 12.66 -3.53 -6.03
N VAL A 36 12.93 -4.84 -5.94
CA VAL A 36 11.85 -5.82 -5.77
C VAL A 36 11.18 -5.54 -4.44
N CYS A 37 9.85 -5.54 -4.44
CA CYS A 37 9.07 -5.15 -3.28
C CYS A 37 7.79 -5.99 -3.25
N VAL A 38 7.31 -6.27 -2.04
CA VAL A 38 6.04 -6.95 -1.80
C VAL A 38 5.06 -5.98 -1.15
N ASN A 39 3.79 -6.08 -1.52
CA ASN A 39 2.74 -5.33 -0.85
C ASN A 39 2.32 -6.05 0.43
N THR A 40 2.01 -5.26 1.44
CA THR A 40 1.35 -5.73 2.66
C THR A 40 -0.10 -5.28 2.67
N LEU A 41 -0.95 -6.01 3.38
CA LEU A 41 -2.30 -5.55 3.69
C LEU A 41 -2.19 -4.21 4.42
N TRP A 42 -2.66 -3.13 3.80
CA TRP A 42 -2.51 -1.79 4.34
C TRP A 42 -3.61 -1.47 5.36
N HIS A 43 -4.84 -1.85 5.05
CA HIS A 43 -5.97 -1.67 5.96
C HIS A 43 -7.00 -2.78 5.76
N THR A 44 -7.74 -3.06 6.83
CA THR A 44 -8.86 -4.00 6.80
C THR A 44 -9.98 -3.57 7.74
N THR A 45 -11.23 -3.90 7.39
CA THR A 45 -12.39 -3.72 8.26
C THR A 45 -13.47 -4.74 7.93
N ASN A 46 -14.20 -5.20 8.95
CA ASN A 46 -15.43 -6.00 8.83
C ASN A 46 -16.66 -5.23 9.38
N ILE A 47 -16.49 -3.97 9.76
CA ILE A 47 -17.58 -3.13 10.26
C ILE A 47 -18.17 -2.40 9.06
N PHE A 48 -19.34 -2.87 8.62
CA PHE A 48 -20.03 -2.33 7.44
C PHE A 48 -21.32 -1.62 7.80
N THR A 49 -21.54 -0.50 7.11
CA THR A 49 -22.82 0.21 7.05
C THR A 49 -23.18 0.40 5.57
N SER A 50 -24.33 1.00 5.28
CA SER A 50 -24.72 1.30 3.89
C SER A 50 -23.73 2.19 3.13
N SER A 51 -22.82 2.87 3.84
CA SER A 51 -21.74 3.66 3.26
C SER A 51 -20.45 3.47 4.07
N VAL A 52 -19.50 2.74 3.49
CA VAL A 52 -18.16 2.55 4.05
C VAL A 52 -17.23 3.62 3.46
N SER A 53 -16.59 4.42 4.30
CA SER A 53 -15.62 5.42 3.85
C SER A 53 -14.22 5.03 4.30
N VAL A 54 -13.29 5.04 3.35
CA VAL A 54 -11.86 4.80 3.61
C VAL A 54 -11.12 6.07 3.22
N SER A 55 -10.45 6.70 4.19
CA SER A 55 -9.72 7.94 3.96
C SER A 55 -8.31 7.89 4.53
N TRP A 56 -7.43 8.63 3.87
CA TRP A 56 -6.04 8.77 4.24
C TRP A 56 -5.50 10.13 3.78
N THR A 57 -4.34 10.50 4.33
CA THR A 57 -3.66 11.77 4.04
C THR A 57 -2.22 11.51 3.66
N ASP A 58 -1.52 12.50 3.11
CA ASP A 58 -0.07 12.47 2.86
C ASP A 58 0.78 12.48 4.16
N ASP A 59 0.47 11.61 5.11
CA ASP A 59 1.24 11.40 6.35
C ASP A 59 2.03 10.09 6.24
N TYR A 60 3.28 10.23 5.79
CA TYR A 60 4.15 9.10 5.48
C TYR A 60 5.03 8.73 6.67
N ALA A 61 5.36 7.45 6.74
CA ALA A 61 6.39 6.95 7.63
C ALA A 61 7.18 5.83 6.95
N GLY A 62 8.35 5.53 7.48
CA GLY A 62 9.21 4.47 6.98
C GLY A 62 9.70 3.58 8.11
N PHE A 63 10.15 2.37 7.76
CA PHE A 63 10.82 1.49 8.72
C PHE A 63 12.06 0.87 8.10
N ILE A 64 13.01 0.50 8.95
CA ILE A 64 14.10 -0.41 8.63
C ILE A 64 14.22 -1.40 9.79
N CYS A 65 14.24 -2.69 9.50
CA CYS A 65 14.36 -3.74 10.50
C CYS A 65 15.38 -4.82 10.07
N PRO A 66 15.80 -5.73 10.97
CA PRO A 66 16.59 -6.89 10.61
C PRO A 66 15.96 -7.70 9.48
N GLN A 67 16.80 -8.43 8.74
CA GLN A 67 16.32 -9.26 7.65
C GLN A 67 15.33 -10.32 8.15
N ILE A 68 14.16 -10.38 7.52
CA ILE A 68 13.15 -11.41 7.71
C ILE A 68 12.69 -11.93 6.34
N PRO A 69 12.23 -13.19 6.22
CA PRO A 69 11.65 -13.68 4.99
C PRO A 69 10.39 -12.89 4.61
N LEU A 70 10.34 -12.37 3.38
CA LEU A 70 9.17 -11.68 2.81
C LEU A 70 8.27 -12.65 2.05
N ASN A 71 7.98 -13.80 2.66
CA ASN A 71 7.14 -14.84 2.08
C ASN A 71 5.65 -14.47 2.20
N LYS A 72 4.80 -15.04 1.33
CA LYS A 72 3.34 -14.92 1.45
C LYS A 72 2.90 -15.32 2.87
N GLY A 73 2.08 -14.48 3.50
CA GLY A 73 1.57 -14.70 4.86
C GLY A 73 2.51 -14.26 5.98
N ALA A 74 3.74 -13.81 5.67
CA ALA A 74 4.61 -13.23 6.69
C ALA A 74 3.97 -11.94 7.25
N TYR A 75 3.90 -11.83 8.57
CA TYR A 75 3.44 -10.63 9.25
C TYR A 75 4.63 -9.76 9.64
N ILE A 76 4.65 -8.52 9.14
CA ILE A 76 5.73 -7.58 9.40
C ILE A 76 5.31 -6.64 10.53
N ARG A 77 5.98 -6.77 11.67
CA ARG A 77 5.83 -5.84 12.79
C ARG A 77 7.10 -5.03 12.94
N ALA A 78 7.02 -3.74 12.61
CA ALA A 78 8.14 -2.81 12.73
C ALA A 78 7.66 -1.49 13.31
N SER A 79 8.52 -0.87 14.13
CA SER A 79 8.34 0.53 14.50
C SER A 79 8.60 1.40 13.28
N VAL A 80 7.73 2.39 13.10
CA VAL A 80 7.84 3.34 11.99
C VAL A 80 8.40 4.67 12.47
N THR A 81 9.13 5.35 11.61
CA THR A 81 9.61 6.72 11.80
C THR A 81 8.86 7.62 10.84
N PRO A 82 8.20 8.70 11.31
CA PRO A 82 7.56 9.68 10.42
C PRO A 82 8.56 10.23 9.41
N MET A 83 8.13 10.42 8.17
CA MET A 83 8.96 10.90 7.07
C MET A 83 8.16 11.86 6.19
N GLN A 84 8.87 12.78 5.55
CA GLN A 84 8.37 13.60 4.45
C GLN A 84 9.01 13.17 3.13
N LEU A 85 8.37 13.51 2.01
CA LEU A 85 8.97 13.29 0.70
C LEU A 85 10.25 14.12 0.57
N GLY A 86 11.35 13.48 0.16
CA GLY A 86 12.70 14.06 0.15
C GLY A 86 13.57 13.64 1.34
N ASP A 87 13.00 12.99 2.35
CA ASP A 87 13.76 12.50 3.50
C ASP A 87 14.53 11.20 3.21
N VAL A 88 15.55 10.95 4.04
CA VAL A 88 16.35 9.72 4.09
C VAL A 88 16.26 9.10 5.47
N LEU A 89 15.74 7.88 5.57
CA LEU A 89 15.86 7.04 6.75
C LEU A 89 17.08 6.14 6.58
N SER A 90 18.08 6.30 7.44
CA SER A 90 19.34 5.56 7.37
C SER A 90 19.50 4.60 8.54
N MET A 91 20.01 3.40 8.29
CA MET A 91 20.42 2.44 9.32
C MET A 91 21.94 2.42 9.42
N ASN A 92 22.50 2.72 10.59
CA ASN A 92 23.95 2.66 10.79
C ASN A 92 24.45 1.23 11.04
N SER A 93 25.79 1.06 11.13
CA SER A 93 26.44 -0.23 11.39
C SER A 93 26.01 -0.86 12.72
N SER A 94 25.67 -0.06 13.71
CA SER A 94 25.16 -0.51 15.02
C SER A 94 23.68 -0.92 15.00
N GLY A 95 22.99 -0.82 13.87
CA GLY A 95 21.58 -1.17 13.77
C GLY A 95 20.63 -0.10 14.34
N ILE A 96 21.09 1.14 14.45
CA ILE A 96 20.27 2.28 14.88
C ILE A 96 19.81 3.05 13.64
N ALA A 97 18.50 3.29 13.55
CA ALA A 97 17.90 4.10 12.50
C ALA A 97 17.98 5.60 12.85
N SER A 98 18.26 6.44 11.85
CA SER A 98 18.29 7.90 11.97
C SER A 98 17.67 8.55 10.74
N LEU A 99 16.83 9.56 10.95
CA LEU A 99 16.22 10.35 9.88
C LEU A 99 17.12 11.54 9.52
N THR A 100 17.26 11.83 8.23
CA THR A 100 17.88 13.06 7.72
C THR A 100 16.96 13.71 6.68
N THR A 101 16.75 15.02 6.77
CA THR A 101 15.84 15.79 5.90
C THR A 101 16.52 16.36 4.65
N LYS A 102 17.72 15.87 4.32
CA LYS A 102 18.55 16.29 3.19
C LYS A 102 19.16 15.07 2.52
N GLY A 103 19.41 15.19 1.22
CA GLY A 103 20.09 14.15 0.42
C GLY A 103 19.18 13.03 -0.09
N GLY A 104 17.87 13.09 0.17
CA GLY A 104 16.90 12.16 -0.40
C GLY A 104 16.43 12.58 -1.79
N THR A 105 15.76 11.65 -2.47
CA THR A 105 15.18 11.90 -3.79
C THR A 105 13.91 12.74 -3.64
N ALA A 106 13.82 13.87 -4.33
CA ALA A 106 12.63 14.72 -4.32
C ALA A 106 11.38 13.94 -4.74
N GLY A 107 10.30 14.08 -3.97
CA GLY A 107 9.05 13.34 -4.21
C GLY A 107 9.06 11.87 -3.78
N ALA A 108 10.10 11.42 -3.06
CA ALA A 108 10.25 10.03 -2.64
C ALA A 108 10.67 9.88 -1.17
N LEU A 109 10.43 8.71 -0.60
CA LEU A 109 11.02 8.24 0.65
C LEU A 109 12.29 7.47 0.33
N THR A 110 13.42 7.85 0.93
CA THR A 110 14.71 7.19 0.68
C THR A 110 15.12 6.36 1.90
N PHE A 111 15.59 5.14 1.67
CA PHE A 111 16.07 4.22 2.70
C PHE A 111 17.51 3.84 2.41
N PHE A 112 18.41 4.13 3.36
CA PHE A 112 19.82 3.85 3.22
C PHE A 112 20.30 2.84 4.27
N ASN A 113 21.04 1.84 3.83
CA ASN A 113 21.68 0.88 4.71
C ASN A 113 23.18 1.14 4.78
N ASN A 114 23.61 1.90 5.78
CA ASN A 114 25.03 2.14 6.02
C ASN A 114 25.72 0.98 6.78
N SER A 115 25.04 -0.16 6.94
CA SER A 115 25.64 -1.37 7.50
C SER A 115 26.10 -2.34 6.40
N HIS A 116 26.89 -3.34 6.77
CA HIS A 116 27.29 -4.43 5.87
C HIS A 116 26.30 -5.60 5.85
N TYR A 117 25.23 -5.54 6.65
CA TYR A 117 24.23 -6.59 6.76
C TYR A 117 23.01 -6.25 5.94
N ALA A 118 22.39 -7.25 5.31
CA ALA A 118 21.10 -7.08 4.66
C ALA A 118 20.00 -6.76 5.70
N ARG A 119 19.02 -5.96 5.28
CA ARG A 119 17.90 -5.47 6.08
C ARG A 119 16.60 -5.58 5.29
N ILE A 120 15.47 -5.39 5.96
CA ILE A 120 14.21 -5.05 5.31
C ILE A 120 13.92 -3.59 5.59
N CYS A 121 13.38 -2.89 4.60
CA CYS A 121 12.79 -1.58 4.79
C CYS A 121 11.44 -1.50 4.07
N GLY A 122 10.70 -0.43 4.32
CA GLY A 122 9.46 -0.20 3.64
C GLY A 122 8.75 1.04 4.15
N ALA A 123 7.59 1.27 3.57
CA ALA A 123 6.81 2.48 3.81
C ALA A 123 5.50 2.16 4.52
N ALA A 124 5.08 3.14 5.31
CA ALA A 124 3.84 3.18 6.03
C ALA A 124 3.14 4.50 5.75
N GLN A 125 1.82 4.52 5.93
CA GLN A 125 1.03 5.74 5.81
C GLN A 125 -0.16 5.66 6.76
N SER A 126 -0.54 6.82 7.29
CA SER A 126 -1.71 6.94 8.14
C SER A 126 -2.99 6.68 7.36
N ILE A 127 -3.74 5.67 7.80
CA ILE A 127 -5.08 5.36 7.33
C ILE A 127 -5.97 5.22 8.57
N THR A 128 -7.10 5.92 8.60
CA THR A 128 -7.96 5.98 9.80
C THR A 128 -7.22 6.41 11.09
N GLY A 129 -6.20 7.26 10.95
CA GLY A 129 -5.42 7.83 12.07
C GLY A 129 -4.29 6.95 12.62
N THR A 130 -4.05 5.76 12.03
CA THR A 130 -2.96 4.87 12.43
C THR A 130 -2.03 4.62 11.26
N ASN A 131 -0.71 4.73 11.49
CA ASN A 131 0.29 4.36 10.50
C ASN A 131 0.29 2.85 10.28
N GLN A 132 0.02 2.43 9.04
CA GLN A 132 0.02 1.03 8.64
C GLN A 132 1.03 0.80 7.50
N LEU A 133 1.75 -0.31 7.57
CA LEU A 133 2.68 -0.72 6.53
C LEU A 133 1.90 -1.09 5.26
N TYR A 134 2.30 -0.59 4.10
CA TYR A 134 1.70 -0.99 2.82
C TYR A 134 2.68 -1.71 1.88
N MET A 135 3.97 -1.67 2.18
CA MET A 135 4.99 -2.34 1.39
C MET A 135 6.23 -2.70 2.21
N ALA A 136 6.95 -3.73 1.77
CA ALA A 136 8.27 -4.10 2.28
C ALA A 136 9.22 -4.53 1.16
N MET A 137 10.52 -4.31 1.34
CA MET A 137 11.56 -4.68 0.39
C MET A 137 12.87 -5.06 1.07
N PRO A 138 13.62 -6.01 0.49
CA PRO A 138 14.98 -6.27 0.91
C PRO A 138 15.87 -5.07 0.58
N MET A 139 16.83 -4.81 1.45
CA MET A 139 17.83 -3.77 1.32
C MET A 139 19.20 -4.37 1.58
N LEU A 140 20.08 -4.30 0.58
CA LEU A 140 21.45 -4.81 0.68
C LEU A 140 22.30 -3.92 1.60
N GLY A 141 23.41 -4.47 2.11
CA GLY A 141 24.41 -3.68 2.81
C GLY A 141 25.02 -2.62 1.89
N GLN A 142 25.26 -1.42 2.40
CA GLN A 142 25.68 -0.25 1.62
C GLN A 142 24.72 0.11 0.46
N GLY A 143 23.48 -0.37 0.53
CA GLY A 143 22.45 -0.21 -0.50
C GLY A 143 21.50 0.96 -0.22
N ASN A 144 20.86 1.42 -1.29
CA ASN A 144 19.86 2.48 -1.24
C ASN A 144 18.59 2.04 -1.97
N ASN A 145 17.45 2.21 -1.32
CA ASN A 145 16.16 1.97 -1.92
C ASN A 145 15.33 3.26 -1.89
N VAL A 146 14.58 3.50 -2.96
CA VAL A 146 13.76 4.70 -3.14
C VAL A 146 12.32 4.26 -3.38
N VAL A 147 11.38 4.91 -2.70
CA VAL A 147 9.94 4.64 -2.79
C VAL A 147 9.23 5.93 -3.13
N VAL A 148 8.50 5.96 -4.24
CA VAL A 148 7.59 7.03 -4.61
C VAL A 148 6.18 6.53 -4.28
N PRO A 149 5.52 7.05 -3.23
CA PRO A 149 4.14 6.70 -2.93
C PRO A 149 3.23 6.97 -4.12
N GLN A 150 2.22 6.12 -4.33
CA GLN A 150 1.21 6.31 -5.36
C GLN A 150 -0.18 6.29 -4.73
N GLU A 151 -1.08 7.08 -5.29
CA GLU A 151 -2.48 7.12 -4.88
C GLU A 151 -3.32 6.10 -5.66
N ASN A 152 -2.70 4.95 -5.92
CA ASN A 152 -3.35 3.77 -6.48
C ASN A 152 -3.63 2.81 -5.31
N VAL A 153 -4.89 2.41 -5.14
CA VAL A 153 -5.28 1.44 -4.13
C VAL A 153 -6.11 0.32 -4.74
N LEU A 154 -5.92 -0.89 -4.24
CA LEU A 154 -6.67 -2.07 -4.63
C LEU A 154 -7.56 -2.49 -3.47
N LEU A 155 -8.87 -2.59 -3.71
CA LEU A 155 -9.88 -2.97 -2.73
C LEU A 155 -10.44 -4.34 -3.10
N VAL A 156 -10.60 -5.22 -2.11
CA VAL A 156 -11.20 -6.54 -2.31
C VAL A 156 -12.00 -6.94 -1.08
N PHE A 157 -13.17 -7.51 -1.29
CA PHE A 157 -13.94 -8.16 -0.23
C PHE A 157 -13.59 -9.65 -0.20
N GLU A 158 -13.07 -10.14 0.92
CA GLU A 158 -12.66 -11.54 1.11
C GLU A 158 -13.05 -12.04 2.50
N SER A 159 -13.30 -13.34 2.65
CA SER A 159 -13.60 -13.92 3.95
C SER A 159 -12.35 -14.13 4.80
N GLY A 160 -12.55 -14.12 6.12
CA GLY A 160 -11.54 -14.39 7.13
C GLY A 160 -10.71 -13.16 7.51
N GLU A 161 -10.32 -13.13 8.77
CA GLU A 161 -9.48 -12.08 9.32
C GLU A 161 -8.04 -12.15 8.79
N MET A 162 -7.44 -10.98 8.56
CA MET A 162 -6.02 -10.85 8.25
C MET A 162 -5.50 -9.53 8.83
N ALA A 163 -4.38 -9.58 9.56
CA ALA A 163 -3.80 -8.39 10.16
C ALA A 163 -3.14 -7.47 9.12
N PRO A 164 -3.33 -6.14 9.19
CA PRO A 164 -2.52 -5.18 8.43
C PRO A 164 -1.02 -5.43 8.63
N GLY A 165 -0.18 -5.20 7.62
CA GLY A 165 1.25 -5.56 7.63
C GLY A 165 1.55 -7.01 7.22
N THR A 166 0.54 -7.83 6.95
CA THR A 166 0.71 -9.17 6.37
C THR A 166 1.08 -9.09 4.90
N VAL A 167 2.09 -9.84 4.45
CA VAL A 167 2.50 -9.92 3.04
C VAL A 167 1.47 -10.71 2.23
N VAL A 168 0.89 -10.08 1.21
CA VAL A 168 -0.12 -10.70 0.34
C VAL A 168 0.29 -10.56 -1.12
N SER A 169 0.29 -11.67 -1.85
CA SER A 169 0.70 -11.69 -3.26
C SER A 169 -0.47 -11.57 -4.23
N ARG A 170 -1.67 -12.00 -3.83
CA ARG A 170 -2.84 -12.13 -4.71
C ARG A 170 -4.14 -11.80 -3.98
N ALA A 171 -5.02 -11.08 -4.67
CA ALA A 171 -6.44 -11.03 -4.37
C ALA A 171 -7.12 -12.21 -5.08
N ILE A 172 -7.94 -12.96 -4.35
CA ILE A 172 -8.65 -14.14 -4.87
C ILE A 172 -9.94 -13.71 -5.57
N ASN A 173 -10.67 -12.79 -4.94
CA ASN A 173 -11.94 -12.28 -5.46
C ASN A 173 -11.74 -11.13 -6.45
N PRO A 174 -12.75 -10.78 -7.27
CA PRO A 174 -12.76 -9.55 -8.03
C PRO A 174 -12.47 -8.35 -7.14
N SER A 175 -11.58 -7.49 -7.63
CA SER A 175 -11.09 -6.32 -6.88
C SER A 175 -11.36 -5.04 -7.65
N LEU A 176 -11.34 -3.92 -6.95
CA LEU A 176 -11.38 -2.61 -7.57
C LEU A 176 -10.02 -1.95 -7.46
N LEU A 177 -9.44 -1.57 -8.60
CA LEU A 177 -8.29 -0.68 -8.65
C LEU A 177 -8.80 0.76 -8.78
N ALA A 178 -8.52 1.58 -7.77
CA ALA A 178 -8.83 3.00 -7.74
C ALA A 178 -7.53 3.83 -7.85
N LYS A 179 -7.57 4.89 -8.66
CA LYS A 179 -6.42 5.75 -8.99
C LYS A 179 -6.78 7.21 -8.71
N LEU A 180 -6.44 7.67 -7.52
CA LEU A 180 -6.73 9.01 -7.06
C LEU A 180 -5.57 9.95 -7.39
N ASN A 181 -5.82 11.25 -7.34
CA ASN A 181 -4.80 12.28 -7.44
C ASN A 181 -5.29 13.54 -6.72
N PRO A 182 -4.42 14.51 -6.40
CA PRO A 182 -4.83 15.72 -5.68
C PRO A 182 -5.96 16.52 -6.36
N GLY A 183 -6.08 16.47 -7.68
CA GLY A 183 -7.15 17.12 -8.44
C GLY A 183 -8.46 16.35 -8.49
N SER A 184 -8.45 15.06 -8.13
CA SER A 184 -9.64 14.21 -8.02
C SER A 184 -9.48 13.21 -6.88
N PRO A 185 -9.57 13.70 -5.62
CA PRO A 185 -9.15 12.94 -4.45
C PRO A 185 -10.26 12.07 -3.84
N ILE A 186 -11.48 12.09 -4.40
CA ILE A 186 -12.63 11.34 -3.90
C ILE A 186 -13.20 10.47 -5.00
N ILE A 187 -13.47 9.20 -4.71
CA ILE A 187 -14.19 8.29 -5.60
C ILE A 187 -15.41 7.73 -4.87
N ASN A 188 -16.55 7.67 -5.55
CA ASN A 188 -17.77 7.04 -5.06
C ASN A 188 -18.07 5.80 -5.91
N ILE A 189 -18.12 4.65 -5.27
CA ILE A 189 -18.30 3.33 -5.89
C ILE A 189 -19.40 2.57 -5.18
N THR A 190 -19.93 1.56 -5.84
CA THR A 190 -20.91 0.63 -5.27
C THR A 190 -20.36 -0.78 -5.33
N TYR A 191 -20.75 -1.61 -4.35
CA TYR A 191 -20.47 -3.04 -4.38
C TYR A 191 -21.73 -3.82 -4.03
N ASP A 192 -21.97 -4.86 -4.81
CA ASP A 192 -23.07 -5.81 -4.64
C ASP A 192 -22.47 -7.22 -4.62
N TYR A 193 -22.82 -8.04 -3.63
CA TYR A 193 -22.20 -9.36 -3.47
C TYR A 193 -22.46 -10.34 -4.63
N LEU A 194 -23.52 -10.13 -5.43
CA LEU A 194 -23.85 -10.93 -6.62
C LEU A 194 -23.26 -10.32 -7.90
N ASN A 195 -23.27 -8.99 -8.00
CA ASN A 195 -22.91 -8.26 -9.22
C ASN A 195 -21.50 -7.64 -9.18
N SER A 196 -20.77 -7.82 -8.08
CA SER A 196 -19.42 -7.30 -7.85
C SER A 196 -19.36 -5.76 -7.78
N TRP A 197 -18.17 -5.21 -8.01
CA TRP A 197 -17.89 -3.78 -8.04
C TRP A 197 -18.58 -3.08 -9.21
N ASN A 198 -19.15 -1.91 -8.93
CA ASN A 198 -19.62 -0.98 -9.94
C ASN A 198 -18.94 0.38 -9.73
N THR A 199 -18.28 0.88 -10.78
CA THR A 199 -17.50 2.13 -10.74
C THR A 199 -18.36 3.38 -10.87
N ASN A 200 -19.66 3.23 -11.12
CA ASN A 200 -20.59 4.32 -11.41
C ASN A 200 -20.10 5.24 -12.54
N GLY A 201 -19.39 4.68 -13.53
CA GLY A 201 -18.82 5.43 -14.65
C GLY A 201 -17.53 6.20 -14.31
N SER A 202 -16.95 6.03 -13.12
CA SER A 202 -15.68 6.68 -12.75
C SER A 202 -14.55 6.24 -13.68
N THR A 203 -13.82 7.22 -14.23
CA THR A 203 -12.61 6.98 -15.03
C THR A 203 -11.37 6.70 -14.18
N GLN A 204 -11.48 6.92 -12.86
CA GLN A 204 -10.41 6.68 -11.89
C GLN A 204 -10.47 5.29 -11.28
N ALA A 205 -11.49 4.49 -11.60
CA ALA A 205 -11.69 3.19 -11.03
C ALA A 205 -11.88 2.13 -12.13
N SER A 206 -11.32 0.94 -11.91
CA SER A 206 -11.46 -0.18 -12.83
C SER A 206 -11.62 -1.47 -12.04
N VAL A 207 -12.60 -2.29 -12.45
CA VAL A 207 -12.80 -3.62 -11.89
C VAL A 207 -11.74 -4.55 -12.46
N ILE A 208 -11.06 -5.27 -11.57
CA ILE A 208 -10.06 -6.28 -11.89
C ILE A 208 -10.66 -7.65 -11.60
N PRO A 209 -10.81 -8.52 -12.62
CA PRO A 209 -11.24 -9.90 -12.41
C PRO A 209 -10.29 -10.64 -11.46
N GLY A 210 -10.84 -11.48 -10.58
CA GLY A 210 -10.08 -12.36 -9.70
C GLY A 210 -9.73 -13.70 -10.37
N PRO A 211 -8.66 -14.39 -9.92
CA PRO A 211 -7.62 -13.92 -9.00
C PRO A 211 -6.60 -13.02 -9.70
N ALA A 212 -6.07 -12.02 -8.99
CA ALA A 212 -5.13 -11.04 -9.53
C ALA A 212 -3.88 -10.87 -8.65
N ALA A 213 -2.70 -10.75 -9.27
CA ALA A 213 -1.47 -10.40 -8.58
C ALA A 213 -1.51 -8.92 -8.14
N ILE A 214 -1.45 -8.69 -6.82
CA ILE A 214 -1.68 -7.37 -6.22
C ILE A 214 -0.65 -6.35 -6.72
N THR A 215 0.63 -6.72 -6.65
CA THR A 215 1.75 -5.87 -7.07
C THR A 215 1.67 -5.49 -8.54
N ASP A 216 1.23 -6.40 -9.41
CA ASP A 216 1.06 -6.11 -10.84
C ASP A 216 -0.05 -5.08 -11.08
N GLN A 217 -1.17 -5.17 -10.37
CA GLN A 217 -2.27 -4.22 -10.55
C GLN A 217 -1.90 -2.82 -10.04
N LEU A 218 -1.27 -2.75 -8.87
CA LEU A 218 -0.90 -1.49 -8.23
C LEU A 218 0.19 -0.72 -8.99
N ARG A 219 1.02 -1.43 -9.76
CA ARG A 219 2.13 -0.85 -10.53
C ARG A 219 1.89 -0.68 -12.01
N LYS A 220 0.70 -1.00 -12.52
CA LYS A 220 0.36 -1.00 -13.96
C LYS A 220 0.38 0.37 -14.67
N GLN A 221 1.05 1.38 -14.12
CA GLN A 221 1.34 2.62 -14.83
C GLN A 221 2.65 2.50 -15.63
N HIS A 222 2.65 3.07 -16.85
CA HIS A 222 3.85 3.29 -17.65
C HIS A 222 4.93 3.93 -16.76
N ASN A 223 6.03 3.21 -16.54
CA ASN A 223 7.05 3.59 -15.58
C ASN A 223 8.23 4.29 -16.30
N PRO A 224 8.25 5.63 -16.40
CA PRO A 224 9.39 6.36 -16.95
C PRO A 224 10.65 6.24 -16.08
N LEU A 225 10.53 5.98 -14.76
CA LEU A 225 11.68 5.72 -13.88
C LEU A 225 12.41 4.43 -14.27
N LEU A 226 11.70 3.36 -14.68
CA LEU A 226 12.35 2.17 -15.24
C LEU A 226 13.10 2.48 -16.55
N ARG A 227 12.67 3.48 -17.34
CA ARG A 227 13.42 3.93 -18.53
C ARG A 227 14.66 4.77 -18.17
N GLN A 228 14.59 5.62 -17.15
CA GLN A 228 15.76 6.39 -16.69
C GLN A 228 16.80 5.51 -15.98
N ILE A 229 16.36 4.54 -15.17
CA ILE A 229 17.25 3.58 -14.50
C ILE A 229 17.93 2.64 -15.51
N LYS A 230 17.26 2.27 -16.62
CA LYS A 230 17.87 1.50 -17.72
C LYS A 230 18.89 2.30 -18.55
N LYS A 231 18.88 3.63 -18.49
CA LYS A 231 19.86 4.50 -19.19
C LYS A 231 21.14 4.75 -18.38
N LEU A 232 21.18 4.26 -17.13
CA LEU A 232 22.33 4.38 -16.22
C LEU A 232 23.08 3.04 -16.04
N ARG A 233 22.80 2.06 -16.89
CA ARG A 233 23.57 0.81 -17.09
C ARG A 233 24.07 0.78 -18.51
#